data_AF-A0A5Q4DAT8-F1
#
_entry.id   AF-A0A5Q4DAT8-F1
#
_cell.length_a   1.000
_cell.length_b   1.000
_cell.length_c   1.000
_cell.angle_alpha   90.00
_cell.angle_beta   90.00
_cell.angle_gamma   90.00
#
_symmetry.space_group_name_H-M   'P 1'
#
loop_
_entity.id
_entity.type
_entity.pdbx_description
1 polymer ?
#
loop_
_entity_poly.entity_id
_entity_poly.type
_entity_poly.pdbx_seq_one_letter_code
_entity_poly.pdbx_strand_id
1 'polypeptide(L)'
;MSVSRFRPGINLPAEQVDANRRYWETEESVNAIAVAMDVSKGRLYDLLLPLDAGVACPSCGGALGYAHRTARQRGVVVCDACGFEGQVDEVPGAEASGDPATDGDRSKRPAPGSATKGPKGSEMWTPGVSERTTTGQRAALGATLVGVAAGLLLVGWFRR
;
A
#
# COMPACT_ATOMS: atom_id res chain seq x y z
N MET A 1 14.65 -4.23 23.92
CA MET A 1 15.11 -2.84 23.91
C MET A 1 14.95 -2.32 22.48
N SER A 2 13.79 -1.74 22.14
CA SER A 2 13.49 -1.24 20.80
C SER A 2 14.19 0.10 20.58
N VAL A 3 15.09 0.16 19.60
CA VAL A 3 15.77 1.40 19.20
C VAL A 3 14.82 2.17 18.30
N SER A 4 14.25 3.26 18.81
CA SER A 4 13.34 4.12 18.07
C SER A 4 14.06 4.74 16.86
N ARG A 5 13.84 4.17 15.67
CA ARG A 5 14.35 4.64 14.37
C ARG A 5 13.55 5.85 13.84
N PHE A 6 13.15 6.75 14.72
CA PHE A 6 12.55 8.03 14.33
C PHE A 6 13.64 9.09 14.30
N ARG A 7 13.55 10.01 13.34
CA ARG A 7 14.51 11.10 13.13
C ARG A 7 15.02 11.69 14.45
N PRO A 8 16.35 11.78 14.68
CA PRO A 8 16.90 12.31 15.92
C PRO A 8 16.50 13.78 16.12
N GLY A 9 16.07 14.14 17.34
CA GLY A 9 15.82 15.53 17.77
C GLY A 9 14.35 15.96 17.86
N ILE A 10 13.38 15.08 17.58
CA ILE A 10 11.95 15.40 17.71
C ILE A 10 11.42 14.88 19.04
N ASN A 11 10.92 15.76 19.90
CA ASN A 11 10.16 15.36 21.09
C ASN A 11 8.72 15.08 20.67
N LEU A 12 8.40 13.80 20.45
CA LEU A 12 7.08 13.37 20.01
C LEU A 12 6.13 13.21 21.20
N PRO A 13 4.85 13.62 21.07
CA PRO A 13 3.82 13.30 22.06
C PRO A 13 3.74 11.80 22.32
N ALA A 14 3.43 11.38 23.54
CA ALA A 14 3.35 9.96 23.91
C ALA A 14 2.36 9.17 23.04
N GLU A 15 1.23 9.78 22.67
CA GLU A 15 0.25 9.23 21.72
C GLU A 15 0.90 8.92 20.36
N GLN A 16 1.71 9.85 19.84
CA GLN A 16 2.39 9.69 18.56
C GLN A 16 3.46 8.60 18.62
N VAL A 17 4.19 8.49 19.74
CA VAL A 17 5.17 7.42 19.97
C VAL A 17 4.47 6.05 19.99
N ASP A 18 3.36 5.89 20.71
CA ASP A 18 2.62 4.63 20.76
C ASP A 18 2.06 4.25 19.37
N ALA A 19 1.45 5.21 18.67
CA ALA A 19 0.92 5.00 17.31
C ALA A 19 2.00 4.47 16.37
N ASN A 20 3.16 5.12 16.35
CA ASN A 20 4.26 4.76 15.46
C ASN A 20 4.93 3.44 15.85
N ARG A 21 5.08 3.15 17.13
CA ARG A 21 5.57 1.84 17.59
C ARG A 21 4.65 0.72 17.14
N ARG A 22 3.34 0.81 17.43
CA ARG A 22 2.36 -0.19 16.98
C ARG A 22 2.35 -0.30 15.46
N TYR A 23 2.38 0.83 14.76
CA TYR A 23 2.37 0.83 13.31
C TYR A 23 3.65 0.21 12.72
N TRP A 24 4.85 0.43 13.24
CA TRP A 24 6.06 -0.06 12.57
C TRP A 24 6.61 -1.38 13.13
N GLU A 25 6.29 -1.71 14.39
CA GLU A 25 6.85 -2.86 15.11
C GLU A 25 5.86 -4.03 15.26
N THR A 26 4.59 -3.87 14.89
CA THR A 26 3.59 -4.97 14.94
C THR A 26 2.92 -5.21 13.60
N GLU A 27 2.34 -6.40 13.42
CA GLU A 27 1.54 -6.76 12.26
C GLU A 27 0.04 -6.42 12.42
N GLU A 28 -0.32 -5.68 13.48
CA GLU A 28 -1.71 -5.28 13.72
C GLU A 28 -2.25 -4.44 12.55
N SER A 29 -3.50 -4.66 12.16
CA SER A 29 -4.14 -3.82 11.14
C SER A 29 -4.30 -2.39 11.63
N VAL A 30 -4.28 -1.42 10.71
CA VAL A 30 -4.54 0.01 11.02
C VAL A 30 -5.86 0.19 11.80
N ASN A 31 -6.89 -0.60 11.46
CA ASN A 31 -8.16 -0.57 12.18
C ASN A 31 -8.01 -1.05 13.63
N ALA A 32 -7.28 -2.14 13.86
CA ALA A 32 -7.05 -2.67 15.20
C ALA A 32 -6.26 -1.68 16.07
N ILE A 33 -5.24 -1.03 15.50
CA ILE A 33 -4.47 0.01 16.20
C ILE A 33 -5.37 1.19 16.57
N ALA A 34 -6.16 1.70 15.61
CA ALA A 34 -7.06 2.82 15.85
C ALA A 34 -8.06 2.51 16.98
N VAL A 35 -8.66 1.31 16.98
CA VAL A 35 -9.56 0.85 18.03
C VAL A 35 -8.84 0.72 19.37
N ALA A 36 -7.64 0.13 19.40
CA ALA A 36 -6.89 -0.07 20.64
C ALA A 36 -6.40 1.25 21.27
N MET A 37 -6.24 2.29 20.47
CA MET A 37 -5.84 3.63 20.91
C MET A 37 -7.02 4.58 21.13
N ASP A 38 -8.26 4.13 20.88
CA ASP A 38 -9.48 4.96 20.94
C ASP A 38 -9.40 6.23 20.07
N VAL A 39 -8.85 6.09 18.85
CA VAL A 39 -8.74 7.18 17.87
C VAL A 39 -9.42 6.81 16.55
N SER A 40 -9.80 7.82 15.77
CA SER A 40 -10.24 7.58 14.39
C SER A 40 -9.07 7.13 13.51
N LYS A 41 -9.36 6.40 12.43
CA LYS A 41 -8.32 6.03 11.45
C LYS A 41 -7.62 7.25 10.85
N GLY A 42 -8.37 8.32 10.56
CA GLY A 42 -7.80 9.57 10.04
C GLY A 42 -6.82 10.18 11.05
N ARG A 43 -7.23 10.28 12.31
CA ARG A 43 -6.37 10.75 13.40
C ARG A 43 -5.12 9.89 13.57
N LEU A 44 -5.25 8.56 13.45
CA LEU A 44 -4.09 7.67 13.48
C LEU A 44 -3.10 8.00 12.36
N TYR A 45 -3.58 8.20 11.11
CA TYR A 45 -2.71 8.59 10.00
C TYR A 45 -2.00 9.93 10.23
N ASP A 46 -2.66 10.90 10.87
CA ASP A 46 -2.03 12.18 11.22
C ASP A 46 -0.88 12.04 12.24
N LEU A 47 -0.89 10.95 13.03
CA LEU A 47 0.17 10.64 13.99
C LEU A 47 1.33 9.87 13.35
N LEU A 48 1.11 9.14 12.26
CA LEU A 48 2.15 8.31 11.67
C LEU A 48 3.27 9.15 11.04
N LEU A 49 4.50 8.74 11.31
CA LEU A 49 5.70 9.29 10.70
C LEU A 49 6.32 8.25 9.76
N PRO A 50 6.96 8.70 8.67
CA PRO A 50 7.81 7.83 7.87
C PRO A 50 8.89 7.16 8.72
N LEU A 51 9.19 5.90 8.41
CA LEU A 51 10.26 5.16 9.08
C LEU A 51 11.60 5.49 8.43
N ASP A 52 12.59 5.90 9.22
CA ASP A 52 13.93 6.21 8.71
C ASP A 52 14.57 4.97 8.06
N ALA A 53 15.10 5.14 6.84
CA ALA A 53 15.73 4.06 6.07
C ALA A 53 17.25 3.96 6.32
N GLY A 54 17.82 4.87 7.12
CA GLY A 54 19.25 4.89 7.44
C GLY A 54 20.16 5.29 6.28
N VAL A 55 19.60 5.86 5.21
CA VAL A 55 20.32 6.25 3.99
C VAL A 55 20.01 7.69 3.59
N ALA A 56 21.00 8.34 2.97
CA ALA A 56 20.88 9.73 2.52
C ALA A 56 20.37 9.80 1.07
N CYS A 57 19.58 10.82 0.78
CA CYS A 57 19.03 11.09 -0.53
C CYS A 57 20.17 11.49 -1.49
N PRO A 58 20.31 10.84 -2.66
CA PRO A 58 21.36 11.17 -3.62
C PRO A 58 21.15 12.53 -4.29
N SER A 59 19.92 13.07 -4.26
CA SER A 59 19.59 14.36 -4.91
C SER A 59 19.85 15.57 -4.03
N CYS A 60 19.59 15.47 -2.72
CA CYS A 60 19.67 16.63 -1.80
C CYS A 60 20.41 16.36 -0.49
N GLY A 61 20.87 15.13 -0.24
CA GLY A 61 21.52 14.73 1.02
C GLY A 61 20.59 14.60 2.22
N GLY A 62 19.27 14.83 2.07
CA GLY A 62 18.29 14.65 3.13
C GLY A 62 18.09 13.18 3.54
N ALA A 63 17.52 12.93 4.72
CA ALA A 63 17.20 11.57 5.14
C ALA A 63 16.11 10.95 4.24
N LEU A 64 16.29 9.68 3.88
CA LEU A 64 15.27 8.88 3.20
C LEU A 64 14.49 8.06 4.22
N GLY A 65 13.22 7.83 3.93
CA GLY A 65 12.35 7.02 4.76
C GLY A 65 11.31 6.23 3.98
N TYR A 66 10.69 5.27 4.64
CA TYR A 66 9.58 4.49 4.14
C TYR A 66 8.26 5.17 4.52
N ALA A 67 7.43 5.52 3.53
CA ALA A 67 6.16 6.21 3.75
C ALA A 67 5.10 5.34 4.46
N HIS A 68 5.10 4.03 4.21
CA HIS A 68 4.16 3.07 4.80
C HIS A 68 4.74 1.64 4.80
N ARG A 69 4.11 0.71 5.54
CA ARG A 69 4.59 -0.70 5.67
C ARG A 69 4.85 -1.38 4.32
N THR A 70 3.96 -1.21 3.35
CA THR A 70 4.12 -1.81 2.02
C THR A 70 5.35 -1.24 1.28
N ALA A 71 5.71 0.03 1.49
CA ALA A 71 6.90 0.62 0.89
C ALA A 71 8.16 0.00 1.50
N ARG A 72 8.19 -0.15 2.83
CA ARG A 72 9.26 -0.89 3.55
C ARG A 72 9.40 -2.33 3.04
N GLN A 73 8.29 -3.05 2.88
CA GLN A 73 8.32 -4.43 2.36
C GLN A 73 8.82 -4.52 0.91
N ARG A 74 8.62 -3.47 0.12
CA ARG A 74 9.04 -3.40 -1.28
C ARG A 74 10.41 -2.74 -1.48
N GLY A 75 11.03 -2.22 -0.43
CA GLY A 75 12.29 -1.47 -0.54
C GLY A 75 12.15 -0.04 -1.07
N VAL A 76 10.94 0.51 -1.21
CA VAL A 76 10.72 1.84 -1.80
C VAL A 76 10.92 2.93 -0.76
N VAL A 77 11.87 3.83 -1.00
CA VAL A 77 12.21 4.95 -0.12
C VAL A 77 11.88 6.29 -0.76
N VAL A 78 11.50 7.26 0.07
CA VAL A 78 11.11 8.61 -0.35
C VAL A 78 11.89 9.66 0.45
N CYS A 79 12.22 10.78 -0.20
CA CYS A 79 12.76 11.97 0.45
C CYS A 79 11.70 13.06 0.61
N ASP A 80 11.32 13.39 1.84
CA ASP A 80 10.36 14.48 2.11
C ASP A 80 10.88 15.87 1.72
N ALA A 81 12.20 16.04 1.57
CA ALA A 81 12.80 17.35 1.29
C ALA A 81 12.77 17.73 -0.20
N CYS A 82 12.96 16.76 -1.10
CA CYS A 82 13.05 17.03 -2.54
C CYS A 82 12.14 16.14 -3.41
N GLY A 83 11.37 15.23 -2.81
CA GLY A 83 10.45 14.33 -3.52
C GLY A 83 11.13 13.19 -4.29
N PHE A 84 12.40 12.89 -4.02
CA PHE A 84 13.06 11.73 -4.59
C PHE A 84 12.33 10.44 -4.17
N GLU A 85 12.14 9.51 -5.09
CA GLU A 85 11.62 8.16 -4.86
C GLU A 85 12.51 7.15 -5.58
N GLY A 86 12.84 6.04 -4.92
CA GLY A 86 13.70 5.00 -5.50
C GLY A 86 13.71 3.72 -4.68
N GLN A 87 14.45 2.72 -5.16
CA GLN A 87 14.70 1.48 -4.43
C GLN A 87 15.89 1.64 -3.47
N VAL A 88 15.76 1.15 -2.24
CA VAL A 88 16.79 1.32 -1.20
C VAL A 88 18.13 0.70 -1.60
N ASP A 89 18.12 -0.43 -2.31
CA ASP A 89 19.30 -1.14 -2.81
C ASP A 89 19.97 -0.46 -4.01
N GLU A 90 19.27 0.47 -4.68
CA GLU A 90 19.84 1.30 -5.74
C GLU A 90 20.41 2.62 -5.22
N VAL A 91 20.14 2.97 -3.95
CA VAL A 91 20.67 4.19 -3.33
C VAL A 91 22.11 3.96 -2.86
N PRO A 92 23.08 4.78 -3.31
CA PRO A 92 24.47 4.68 -2.86
C PRO A 92 24.59 4.76 -1.33
N GLY A 93 25.29 3.80 -0.73
CA GLY A 93 25.51 3.77 0.73
C GLY A 93 24.46 3.01 1.54
N ALA A 94 23.50 2.34 0.90
CA ALA A 94 22.53 1.48 1.57
C ALA A 94 23.13 0.18 2.16
N GLU A 95 24.24 -0.27 1.59
CA GLU A 95 25.00 -1.45 2.02
C GLU A 95 25.64 -1.34 3.41
N ALA A 96 25.62 -0.16 4.05
CA ALA A 96 26.22 0.06 5.36
C ALA A 96 25.26 -0.15 6.55
N SER A 97 23.96 -0.34 6.31
CA SER A 97 22.92 -0.24 7.37
C SER A 97 21.91 -1.41 7.42
N GLY A 98 22.30 -2.62 7.00
CA GLY A 98 21.42 -3.80 7.02
C GLY A 98 22.06 -5.03 7.64
N ASP A 99 21.51 -5.50 8.77
CA ASP A 99 21.63 -6.89 9.24
C ASP A 99 21.34 -7.88 8.08
N PRO A 100 22.07 -9.02 7.97
CA PRO A 100 21.94 -9.93 6.84
C PRO A 100 20.56 -10.57 6.82
N ALA A 101 19.73 -10.18 5.84
CA ALA A 101 18.56 -10.94 5.45
C ALA A 101 19.03 -12.30 4.91
N THR A 102 18.76 -13.35 5.67
CA THR A 102 18.99 -14.72 5.20
C THR A 102 18.04 -15.04 4.06
N ASP A 103 18.65 -15.33 2.92
CA ASP A 103 18.11 -16.01 1.76
C ASP A 103 17.39 -17.34 2.11
N GLY A 104 16.40 -17.69 1.30
CA GLY A 104 15.67 -18.98 1.34
C GLY A 104 14.25 -18.84 1.89
N ASP A 105 13.17 -19.29 1.26
CA ASP A 105 13.01 -20.29 0.21
C ASP A 105 11.62 -20.04 -0.40
N ARG A 106 11.55 -19.63 -1.67
CA ARG A 106 10.32 -19.60 -2.45
C ARG A 106 10.35 -20.80 -3.40
N SER A 107 10.22 -22.00 -2.85
CA SER A 107 10.11 -23.22 -3.65
C SER A 107 8.78 -23.95 -3.41
N LYS A 108 7.95 -23.91 -4.46
CA LYS A 108 6.92 -24.87 -4.86
C LYS A 108 5.78 -25.19 -3.87
N ARG A 109 4.57 -24.75 -4.22
CA ARG A 109 3.34 -25.51 -3.97
C ARG A 109 2.65 -25.85 -5.30
N PRO A 110 2.68 -27.12 -5.77
CA PRO A 110 1.80 -27.55 -6.84
C PRO A 110 0.37 -27.68 -6.31
N ALA A 111 -0.60 -27.28 -7.12
CA ALA A 111 -2.02 -27.50 -6.88
C ALA A 111 -2.35 -29.00 -6.95
N PRO A 112 -3.17 -29.56 -6.04
CA PRO A 112 -3.76 -30.86 -6.27
C PRO A 112 -5.02 -30.71 -7.14
N GLY A 113 -4.90 -31.10 -8.40
CA GLY A 113 -6.02 -31.65 -9.14
C GLY A 113 -6.12 -33.14 -8.83
N SER A 114 -7.32 -33.65 -8.55
CA SER A 114 -7.68 -34.99 -8.97
C SER A 114 -9.19 -35.20 -8.97
N ALA A 115 -9.66 -35.70 -10.09
CA ALA A 115 -11.03 -36.03 -10.42
C ALA A 115 -11.53 -37.26 -9.63
N THR A 116 -12.85 -37.42 -9.52
CA THR A 116 -13.56 -38.70 -9.71
C THR A 116 -15.07 -38.47 -9.84
N LYS A 117 -15.75 -39.43 -10.47
CA LYS A 117 -17.00 -39.31 -11.22
C LYS A 117 -18.07 -40.25 -10.61
N GLY A 118 -19.22 -39.71 -10.19
CA GLY A 118 -20.56 -40.33 -10.07
C GLY A 118 -20.81 -41.40 -8.98
N PRO A 119 -22.07 -41.89 -8.75
CA PRO A 119 -23.37 -41.52 -9.37
C PRO A 119 -24.62 -41.40 -8.42
N LYS A 120 -25.70 -40.83 -8.99
CA LYS A 120 -27.18 -41.09 -8.87
C LYS A 120 -27.98 -41.12 -7.53
N GLY A 121 -29.09 -40.37 -7.57
CA GLY A 121 -30.39 -40.62 -6.91
C GLY A 121 -30.58 -39.82 -5.61
N SER A 122 -31.71 -39.24 -5.24
CA SER A 122 -33.09 -39.12 -5.73
C SER A 122 -33.72 -37.97 -4.90
N GLU A 123 -34.49 -37.06 -5.49
CA GLU A 123 -35.91 -36.76 -5.17
C GLU A 123 -36.01 -35.22 -5.17
N MET A 124 -36.48 -34.60 -6.25
CA MET A 124 -37.88 -34.26 -6.54
C MET A 124 -38.52 -33.37 -5.47
N TRP A 125 -38.50 -32.05 -5.70
CA TRP A 125 -39.67 -31.16 -5.62
C TRP A 125 -39.35 -29.82 -6.33
N THR A 126 -40.11 -29.55 -7.39
CA THR A 126 -40.36 -28.25 -8.04
C THR A 126 -41.89 -28.20 -8.20
N PRO A 127 -42.59 -27.04 -8.14
CA PRO A 127 -42.25 -25.85 -8.92
C PRO A 127 -42.58 -24.50 -8.27
N GLY A 128 -41.99 -23.44 -8.81
CA GLY A 128 -42.35 -22.05 -8.56
C GLY A 128 -42.02 -21.22 -9.80
N VAL A 129 -42.81 -21.46 -10.85
CA VAL A 129 -42.75 -20.75 -12.12
C VAL A 129 -43.16 -19.28 -11.93
N SER A 130 -42.39 -18.36 -12.47
CA SER A 130 -42.90 -17.07 -12.91
C SER A 130 -42.13 -16.68 -14.16
N GLU A 131 -42.67 -17.13 -15.28
CA GLU A 131 -42.27 -16.71 -16.60
C GLU A 131 -42.85 -15.31 -16.89
N ARG A 132 -41.94 -14.42 -17.30
CA ARG A 132 -42.00 -13.67 -18.55
C ARG A 132 -43.17 -12.69 -18.76
N THR A 133 -42.81 -11.44 -19.01
CA THR A 133 -43.23 -10.63 -20.18
C THR A 133 -42.44 -9.32 -20.15
N THR A 134 -41.49 -9.12 -21.08
CA THR A 134 -41.68 -8.43 -22.37
C THR A 134 -42.32 -7.05 -22.20
N THR A 135 -41.52 -5.98 -22.40
CA THR A 135 -41.80 -4.88 -23.35
C THR A 135 -40.85 -3.71 -23.13
N GLY A 136 -39.96 -3.49 -24.11
CA GLY A 136 -39.69 -2.17 -24.69
C GLY A 136 -38.87 -1.14 -23.92
N GLN A 137 -37.65 -0.89 -24.39
CA GLN A 137 -37.09 0.46 -24.64
C GLN A 137 -35.76 0.26 -25.38
N ARG A 138 -35.79 0.22 -26.72
CA ARG A 138 -35.50 1.34 -27.65
C ARG A 138 -34.11 1.96 -27.45
N ALA A 139 -33.32 1.83 -28.53
CA ALA A 139 -32.01 2.38 -28.75
C ALA A 139 -31.98 3.92 -28.70
N ALA A 140 -30.86 4.44 -28.21
CA ALA A 140 -30.19 5.68 -28.65
C ALA A 140 -28.69 5.34 -28.60
N LEU A 141 -27.91 5.21 -29.69
CA LEU A 141 -27.53 6.18 -30.74
C LEU A 141 -27.03 7.53 -30.18
N GLY A 142 -25.71 7.76 -30.29
CA GLY A 142 -25.02 9.06 -30.17
C GLY A 142 -23.82 9.01 -29.19
N ALA A 143 -22.56 8.82 -29.60
CA ALA A 143 -21.65 9.78 -30.26
C ALA A 143 -21.48 11.07 -29.41
N THR A 144 -20.31 11.64 -29.07
CA THR A 144 -18.92 11.54 -29.55
C THR A 144 -18.01 12.40 -28.64
N LEU A 145 -16.78 11.92 -28.39
CA LEU A 145 -15.45 12.58 -28.33
C LEU A 145 -15.23 14.03 -27.79
N VAL A 146 -14.02 14.17 -27.20
CA VAL A 146 -13.10 15.34 -27.15
C VAL A 146 -12.96 16.05 -25.79
N GLY A 147 -11.75 15.94 -25.23
CA GLY A 147 -11.24 16.73 -24.11
C GLY A 147 -9.72 16.62 -23.92
N VAL A 148 -8.95 16.51 -25.02
CA VAL A 148 -7.48 16.65 -25.03
C VAL A 148 -7.18 18.12 -25.33
N ALA A 149 -6.91 18.95 -24.31
CA ALA A 149 -6.19 20.25 -24.43
C ALA A 149 -6.08 20.98 -23.08
N ALA A 150 -5.39 20.42 -22.08
CA ALA A 150 -4.94 21.18 -20.90
C ALA A 150 -3.57 20.76 -20.38
N GLY A 151 -2.76 20.06 -21.18
CA GLY A 151 -1.47 19.49 -20.77
C GLY A 151 -0.21 20.25 -21.24
N LEU A 152 -0.32 21.29 -22.08
CA LEU A 152 0.85 21.92 -22.72
C LEU A 152 1.14 23.37 -22.30
N LEU A 153 0.41 23.94 -21.33
CA LEU A 153 0.67 25.30 -20.84
C LEU A 153 1.52 25.39 -19.55
N LEU A 154 1.82 24.29 -18.88
CA LEU A 154 2.63 24.31 -17.64
C LEU A 154 4.13 24.10 -17.84
N VAL A 155 4.60 23.65 -19.01
CA VAL A 155 6.03 23.39 -19.28
C VAL A 155 6.83 24.68 -19.52
N GLY A 156 6.17 25.79 -19.90
CA GLY A 156 6.85 27.07 -20.16
C GLY A 156 7.25 27.85 -18.91
N TRP A 157 6.62 27.58 -17.75
CA TRP A 157 6.82 28.40 -16.55
C TRP A 157 7.94 27.91 -15.64
N PHE A 158 8.36 26.64 -15.78
CA PHE A 158 9.42 26.03 -14.96
C PHE A 158 10.85 26.23 -15.50
N ARG A 159 11.05 27.05 -16.55
CA ARG A 159 12.38 27.40 -17.07
C ARG A 159 12.69 28.89 -16.90
N ARG A 160 12.48 29.44 -15.70
CA ARG A 160 13.06 30.73 -15.33
C ARG A 160 13.60 30.70 -13.92
#